data_AF-B4R643-F1
#
_entry.id   AF-B4R643-F1
#
_cell.length_a   1.000
_cell.length_b   1.000
_cell.length_c   1.000
_cell.angle_alpha   90.00
_cell.angle_beta   90.00
_cell.angle_gamma   90.00
#
_symmetry.space_group_name_H-M   'P 1'
#
loop_
_entity.id
_entity.type
_entity.pdbx_description
1 polymer ?
#
loop_
_entity_poly.entity_id
_entity_poly.type
_entity_poly.pdbx_seq_one_letter_code
_entity_poly.pdbx_strand_id
1 'polypeptide(L)'
;MISQSAAGQSAAQPPQPPTATALAVPSASHHQRGGKNEDAPNILVYKKMEAIIEKMQAESTGVAVRTVKAFMSKVPSVFTGADLVAWILKNFDVEDVTEALHFAHLLSSHGYIFPIDDHALTVKNDGTFYRFQTPYFWPSNCWEPENTDYAVYLCKRTMQNKTRLELADYEAENLAKLQKMFSRKWEFIFMQAESQSKVAKKRDKLERKVLDSQERAFWDVHRPMPGCVNTTEIDIKKAYRRGGSSHGTGSAGASLAKNPVEQLTRIIALRKQKLERRTIKVSKAAEALVAYYDQYNEFDYFITSPELPNPWQTDSTEMWDTEKNSKEVPVRRVKRWAFSLRELLNDAIGREQFTKFLEKEYSGENLKFWESVQEMKALPQSEIKEAIQKIWQEFLAPEAPCPVNVDSKSVELAREAVNSPSGPNRWCFDVAASHVYHLMKSDSYSRYLRSDMYKDYLNCSRKKIKSIPNLFGVKR
;
A
#
# COMPACT_ATOMS: atom_id res chain seq x y z
N MET A 1 -58.71 2.32 49.00
CA MET A 1 -59.46 3.48 49.53
C MET A 1 -58.56 4.20 50.52
N ILE A 2 -58.26 5.49 50.24
CA ILE A 2 -58.05 6.60 51.22
C ILE A 2 -56.82 6.47 52.14
N SER A 3 -56.03 7.49 52.48
CA SER A 3 -55.60 8.78 51.95
C SER A 3 -54.72 9.38 53.05
N GLN A 4 -53.69 10.15 52.65
CA GLN A 4 -53.11 11.31 53.37
C GLN A 4 -52.42 11.04 54.74
N SER A 5 -51.44 11.81 55.21
CA SER A 5 -50.60 12.92 54.73
C SER A 5 -49.53 13.12 55.82
N ALA A 6 -48.31 13.52 55.45
CA ALA A 6 -47.39 14.13 56.42
C ALA A 6 -46.41 15.04 55.67
N ALA A 7 -46.44 16.32 56.02
CA ALA A 7 -45.53 17.36 55.54
C ALA A 7 -44.19 17.29 56.30
N GLY A 8 -43.08 17.48 55.59
CA GLY A 8 -41.74 17.65 56.15
C GLY A 8 -41.06 18.84 55.49
N GLN A 9 -40.68 19.82 56.30
CA GLN A 9 -39.87 20.98 55.93
C GLN A 9 -38.41 20.54 55.70
N SER A 10 -37.76 21.07 54.65
CA SER A 10 -36.32 20.93 54.41
C SER A 10 -35.69 22.31 54.23
N ALA A 11 -34.62 22.53 55.00
CA ALA A 11 -33.81 23.73 55.04
C ALA A 11 -33.13 24.06 53.69
N ALA A 12 -32.95 25.35 53.43
CA ALA A 12 -32.34 25.90 52.23
C ALA A 12 -30.80 25.81 52.26
N GLN A 13 -30.21 25.30 51.17
CA GLN A 13 -28.80 25.47 50.80
C GLN A 13 -28.65 26.59 49.75
N PRO A 14 -27.53 27.35 49.73
CA PRO A 14 -27.32 28.44 48.79
C PRO A 14 -27.02 27.94 47.36
N PRO A 15 -27.35 28.71 46.31
CA PRO A 15 -27.27 28.24 44.93
C PRO A 15 -25.82 28.19 44.42
N GLN A 16 -25.48 27.07 43.77
CA GLN A 16 -24.26 26.90 42.97
C GLN A 16 -24.34 27.72 41.66
N PRO A 17 -23.18 28.15 41.11
CA PRO A 17 -23.15 28.95 39.88
C PRO A 17 -23.57 28.13 38.65
N PRO A 18 -24.26 28.74 37.65
CA PRO A 18 -24.80 28.01 36.52
C PRO A 18 -23.68 27.51 35.59
N THR A 19 -23.70 26.21 35.34
CA THR A 19 -22.97 25.49 34.30
C THR A 19 -23.24 26.10 32.92
N ALA A 20 -22.16 26.32 32.17
CA ALA A 20 -22.17 26.92 30.84
C ALA A 20 -23.08 26.15 29.87
N THR A 21 -24.14 26.81 29.44
CA THR A 21 -25.11 26.36 28.45
C THR A 21 -24.43 26.27 27.08
N ALA A 22 -24.33 25.05 26.55
CA ALA A 22 -24.04 24.82 25.13
C ALA A 22 -25.16 25.46 24.29
N LEU A 23 -24.85 26.54 23.58
CA LEU A 23 -25.82 27.26 22.76
C LEU A 23 -25.67 26.91 21.28
N ALA A 24 -26.83 26.55 20.73
CA ALA A 24 -27.07 26.12 19.37
C ALA A 24 -26.65 27.15 18.30
N VAL A 25 -26.12 26.64 17.19
CA VAL A 25 -25.85 27.34 15.93
C VAL A 25 -26.94 26.91 14.92
N PRO A 26 -27.41 27.79 14.01
CA PRO A 26 -28.70 27.61 13.36
C PRO A 26 -28.72 26.41 12.41
N SER A 27 -29.79 25.62 12.54
CA SER A 27 -30.11 24.46 11.73
C SER A 27 -30.38 24.85 10.27
N ALA A 28 -29.37 24.73 9.41
CA ALA A 28 -29.61 24.44 8.00
C ALA A 28 -29.97 22.95 7.90
N SER A 29 -31.12 22.64 7.32
CA SER A 29 -31.63 21.29 7.13
C SER A 29 -30.67 20.44 6.29
N HIS A 30 -29.72 19.76 6.95
CA HIS A 30 -28.92 18.74 6.32
C HIS A 30 -29.63 17.40 6.41
N HIS A 31 -29.91 16.81 5.25
CA HIS A 31 -30.18 15.39 5.13
C HIS A 31 -29.05 14.61 5.82
N GLN A 32 -29.40 13.90 6.90
CA GLN A 32 -28.58 12.82 7.42
C GLN A 32 -28.37 11.79 6.30
N ARG A 33 -27.24 11.87 5.59
CA ARG A 33 -26.65 10.72 4.87
C ARG A 33 -25.82 9.91 5.85
N GLY A 34 -26.44 9.46 6.95
CA GLY A 34 -25.82 8.51 7.87
C GLY A 34 -25.88 7.10 7.29
N GLY A 35 -24.73 6.45 7.13
CA GLY A 35 -24.66 4.98 7.09
C GLY A 35 -24.07 4.30 5.85
N LYS A 36 -23.57 4.99 4.82
CA LYS A 36 -23.07 4.31 3.59
C LYS A 36 -21.54 4.22 3.43
N ASN A 37 -20.73 4.75 4.35
CA ASN A 37 -19.31 4.99 4.04
C ASN A 37 -18.31 4.74 5.18
N GLU A 38 -18.72 4.11 6.28
CA GLU A 38 -17.81 3.88 7.43
C GLU A 38 -16.60 3.00 7.10
N ASP A 39 -16.74 2.10 6.12
CA ASP A 39 -15.70 1.17 5.68
C ASP A 39 -14.87 1.70 4.49
N ALA A 40 -15.10 2.93 4.05
CA ALA A 40 -14.33 3.48 2.93
C ALA A 40 -12.84 3.61 3.34
N PRO A 41 -11.88 3.17 2.50
CA PRO A 41 -10.47 3.13 2.90
C PRO A 41 -9.90 4.49 3.34
N ASN A 42 -10.39 5.59 2.78
CA ASN A 42 -9.98 6.95 3.17
C ASN A 42 -10.57 7.37 4.53
N ILE A 43 -11.79 6.94 4.85
CA ILE A 43 -12.44 7.24 6.14
C ILE A 43 -11.71 6.56 7.30
N LEU A 44 -11.22 5.33 7.09
CA LEU A 44 -10.43 4.63 8.10
C LEU A 44 -9.13 5.38 8.44
N VAL A 45 -8.51 6.04 7.46
CA VAL A 45 -7.31 6.86 7.71
C VAL A 45 -7.67 8.11 8.49
N TYR A 46 -8.76 8.80 8.13
CA TYR A 46 -9.22 9.98 8.87
C TYR A 46 -9.54 9.66 10.33
N LYS A 47 -10.29 8.58 10.60
CA LYS A 47 -10.57 8.13 11.97
C LYS A 47 -9.29 7.89 12.79
N LYS A 48 -8.22 7.36 12.17
CA LYS A 48 -6.92 7.19 12.85
C LYS A 48 -6.23 8.52 13.13
N MET A 49 -6.25 9.46 12.18
CA MET A 49 -5.67 10.80 12.36
C MET A 49 -6.42 11.57 13.45
N GLU A 50 -7.75 11.49 13.47
CA GLU A 50 -8.62 12.12 14.46
C GLU A 50 -8.36 11.61 15.88
N ALA A 51 -8.26 10.29 16.05
CA ALA A 51 -7.90 9.70 17.33
C ALA A 51 -6.52 10.16 17.85
N ILE A 52 -5.59 10.48 16.94
CA ILE A 52 -4.29 11.07 17.29
C ILE A 52 -4.46 12.54 17.68
N ILE A 53 -5.24 13.31 16.91
CA ILE A 53 -5.52 14.72 17.19
C ILE A 53 -6.24 14.92 18.54
N GLU A 54 -7.12 14.00 18.92
CA GLU A 54 -7.74 13.98 20.25
C GLU A 54 -6.71 13.78 21.36
N LYS A 55 -5.75 12.85 21.18
CA LYS A 55 -4.64 12.66 22.13
C LYS A 55 -3.73 13.89 22.22
N MET A 56 -3.48 14.55 21.08
CA MET A 56 -2.70 15.79 21.03
C MET A 56 -3.40 16.95 21.75
N GLN A 57 -4.73 16.93 21.88
CA GLN A 57 -5.51 17.95 22.58
C GLN A 57 -5.80 17.62 24.05
N ALA A 58 -5.32 16.48 24.56
CA ALA A 58 -5.52 16.09 25.95
C ALA A 58 -4.93 17.11 26.93
N GLU A 59 -5.65 17.44 28.01
CA GLU A 59 -5.28 18.54 28.92
C GLU A 59 -3.93 18.35 29.62
N SER A 60 -3.57 17.11 29.96
CA SER A 60 -2.37 16.79 30.75
C SER A 60 -1.23 16.24 29.90
N THR A 61 -1.56 15.47 28.85
CA THR A 61 -0.57 14.76 28.03
C THR A 61 -0.42 15.34 26.64
N GLY A 62 -1.24 16.30 26.23
CA GLY A 62 -1.28 16.87 24.88
C GLY A 62 -0.19 17.91 24.59
N VAL A 63 -0.28 18.52 23.40
CA VAL A 63 0.58 19.61 22.97
C VAL A 63 0.19 20.88 23.73
N ALA A 64 1.17 21.60 24.29
CA ALA A 64 0.92 22.77 25.12
C ALA A 64 0.35 23.96 24.30
N VAL A 65 -0.96 24.12 24.33
CA VAL A 65 -1.67 25.24 23.69
C VAL A 65 -1.65 26.47 24.61
N ARG A 66 -1.16 27.60 24.10
CA ARG A 66 -1.02 28.85 24.87
C ARG A 66 -1.54 30.07 24.12
N THR A 67 -1.82 31.13 24.88
CA THR A 67 -2.08 32.46 24.31
C THR A 67 -0.80 33.28 24.37
N VAL A 68 -0.24 33.62 23.21
CA VAL A 68 1.00 34.40 23.11
C VAL A 68 0.67 35.88 23.07
N LYS A 69 1.33 36.66 23.93
CA LYS A 69 1.27 38.13 23.93
C LYS A 69 2.57 38.66 23.31
N ALA A 70 2.44 39.42 22.24
CA ALA A 70 3.52 40.16 21.61
C ALA A 70 3.24 41.68 21.68
N PHE A 71 4.24 42.50 21.35
CA PHE A 71 4.04 43.95 21.29
C PHE A 71 2.92 44.28 20.29
N MET A 72 1.85 44.92 20.77
CA MET A 72 0.62 45.27 20.04
C MET A 72 -0.29 44.10 19.55
N SER A 73 0.00 42.83 19.86
CA SER A 73 -0.86 41.72 19.43
C SER A 73 -1.00 40.59 20.46
N LYS A 74 -2.18 39.98 20.49
CA LYS A 74 -2.49 38.80 21.31
C LYS A 74 -3.01 37.71 20.38
N VAL A 75 -2.32 36.57 20.37
CA VAL A 75 -2.63 35.40 19.53
C VAL A 75 -3.11 34.28 20.46
N PRO A 76 -4.44 34.04 20.56
CA PRO A 76 -4.99 33.02 21.46
C PRO A 76 -4.72 31.61 20.93
N SER A 77 -4.78 30.58 21.77
CA SER A 77 -4.89 29.16 21.37
C SER A 77 -3.93 28.69 20.26
N VAL A 78 -2.62 28.85 20.44
CA VAL A 78 -1.57 28.38 19.51
C VAL A 78 -0.53 27.51 20.20
N PHE A 79 0.15 26.68 19.42
CA PHE A 79 1.35 25.93 19.81
C PHE A 79 2.43 26.10 18.73
N THR A 80 3.68 25.78 19.04
CA THR A 80 4.78 25.87 18.06
C THR A 80 4.95 24.55 17.31
N GLY A 81 5.49 24.61 16.10
CA GLY A 81 5.82 23.40 15.34
C GLY A 81 6.87 22.54 16.05
N ALA A 82 7.83 23.16 16.74
CA ALA A 82 8.79 22.45 17.60
C ALA A 82 8.11 21.69 18.76
N ASP A 83 7.12 22.28 19.43
CA ASP A 83 6.38 21.61 20.51
C ASP A 83 5.56 20.42 19.96
N LEU A 84 5.00 20.56 18.76
CA LEU A 84 4.28 19.47 18.08
C LEU A 84 5.20 18.30 17.72
N VAL A 85 6.35 18.58 17.11
CA VAL A 85 7.33 17.53 16.72
C VAL A 85 7.90 16.84 17.94
N ALA A 86 8.25 17.60 18.99
CA ALA A 86 8.71 17.03 20.26
C ALA A 86 7.64 16.14 20.92
N TRP A 87 6.38 16.54 20.84
CA TRP A 87 5.27 15.71 21.32
C TRP A 87 5.16 14.39 20.54
N ILE A 88 5.29 14.43 19.22
CA ILE A 88 5.23 13.24 18.36
C ILE A 88 6.36 12.26 18.72
N LEU A 89 7.60 12.75 18.80
CA LEU A 89 8.77 11.93 19.16
C LEU A 89 8.67 11.30 20.55
N LYS A 90 7.99 11.98 21.49
CA LYS A 90 7.81 11.47 22.85
C LYS A 90 6.71 10.40 22.94
N ASN A 91 5.66 10.53 22.15
CA ASN A 91 4.44 9.71 22.30
C ASN A 91 4.34 8.56 21.28
N PHE A 92 5.08 8.63 20.18
CA PHE A 92 5.14 7.59 19.16
C PHE A 92 6.54 6.99 19.07
N ASP A 93 6.57 5.72 18.66
CA ASP A 93 7.80 4.96 18.40
C ASP A 93 8.36 5.37 17.04
N VAL A 94 8.88 6.60 16.97
CA VAL A 94 9.44 7.22 15.76
C VAL A 94 10.92 7.48 16.02
N GLU A 95 11.78 6.91 15.19
CA GLU A 95 13.23 6.90 15.41
C GLU A 95 13.91 8.22 14.97
N ASP A 96 13.34 8.92 13.98
CA ASP A 96 13.92 10.15 13.43
C ASP A 96 12.95 11.35 13.41
N VAL A 97 13.51 12.54 13.64
CA VAL A 97 12.84 13.84 13.56
C VAL A 97 12.21 14.05 12.17
N THR A 98 12.84 13.56 11.10
CA THR A 98 12.32 13.68 9.73
C THR A 98 10.98 12.97 9.58
N GLU A 99 10.84 11.76 10.13
CA GLU A 99 9.59 11.00 10.10
C GLU A 99 8.51 11.68 10.93
N ALA A 100 8.84 12.13 12.14
CA ALA A 100 7.92 12.88 13.00
C ALA A 100 7.41 14.16 12.32
N LEU A 101 8.32 14.89 11.68
CA LEU A 101 8.01 16.10 10.93
C LEU A 101 7.14 15.77 9.70
N HIS A 102 7.45 14.71 8.96
CA HIS A 102 6.63 14.28 7.82
C HIS A 102 5.21 13.91 8.25
N PHE A 103 5.07 13.18 9.36
CA PHE A 103 3.77 12.86 9.93
C PHE A 103 2.99 14.13 10.32
N ALA A 104 3.64 15.11 10.96
CA ALA A 104 3.04 16.40 11.28
C ALA A 104 2.58 17.15 10.02
N HIS A 105 3.38 17.13 8.95
CA HIS A 105 2.99 17.68 7.65
C HIS A 105 1.72 17.03 7.10
N LEU A 106 1.60 15.70 7.20
CA LEU A 106 0.40 14.99 6.74
C LEU A 106 -0.84 15.37 7.56
N LEU A 107 -0.72 15.53 8.88
CA LEU A 107 -1.82 16.06 9.69
C LEU A 107 -2.24 17.46 9.24
N SER A 108 -1.27 18.30 8.87
CA SER A 108 -1.55 19.65 8.42
C SER A 108 -2.18 19.71 7.03
N SER A 109 -1.66 18.95 6.07
CA SER A 109 -2.16 18.92 4.69
C SER A 109 -3.57 18.34 4.57
N HIS A 110 -4.03 17.56 5.54
CA HIS A 110 -5.41 17.09 5.65
C HIS A 110 -6.32 18.01 6.48
N GLY A 111 -5.78 19.14 6.96
CA GLY A 111 -6.54 20.20 7.61
C GLY A 111 -6.83 19.99 9.08
N TYR A 112 -6.17 19.07 9.78
CA TYR A 112 -6.36 18.91 11.24
C TYR A 112 -5.58 19.96 12.05
N ILE A 113 -4.44 20.40 11.49
CA ILE A 113 -3.56 21.41 12.05
C ILE A 113 -3.22 22.40 10.93
N PHE A 114 -3.09 23.68 11.23
CA PHE A 114 -2.73 24.66 10.21
C PHE A 114 -1.87 25.80 10.75
N PRO A 115 -0.91 26.31 9.95
CA PRO A 115 -0.15 27.50 10.31
C PRO A 115 -1.07 28.72 10.33
N ILE A 116 -0.86 29.62 11.29
CA ILE A 116 -1.77 30.77 11.45
C ILE A 116 -1.55 31.87 10.40
N ASP A 117 -0.33 31.98 9.87
CA ASP A 117 0.13 33.11 9.03
C ASP A 117 0.50 32.68 7.60
N ASP A 118 0.19 31.44 7.19
CA ASP A 118 0.51 30.90 5.87
C ASP A 118 -0.67 30.10 5.30
N HIS A 119 -0.83 30.13 3.98
CA HIS A 119 -1.78 29.31 3.21
C HIS A 119 -1.22 27.92 2.89
N ALA A 120 0.10 27.75 2.90
CA ALA A 120 0.72 26.44 2.73
C ALA A 120 0.54 25.59 3.99
N LEU A 121 -0.28 24.54 3.90
CA LEU A 121 -0.55 23.58 4.99
C LEU A 121 0.65 22.64 5.25
N THR A 122 1.73 23.22 5.78
CA THR A 122 3.00 22.55 6.06
C THR A 122 3.47 22.82 7.49
N VAL A 123 4.24 21.90 8.07
CA VAL A 123 4.74 22.02 9.46
C VAL A 123 6.23 22.32 9.45
N LYS A 124 6.69 23.31 10.19
CA LYS A 124 8.12 23.59 10.39
C LYS A 124 8.52 23.20 11.80
N ASN A 125 9.66 22.56 11.96
CA ASN A 125 10.21 22.22 13.28
C ASN A 125 10.90 23.45 13.90
N ASP A 126 10.15 24.51 14.14
CA ASP A 126 10.64 25.79 14.64
C ASP A 126 9.57 26.51 15.51
N GLY A 127 9.76 27.81 15.73
CA GLY A 127 8.84 28.66 16.49
C GLY A 127 7.55 29.05 15.75
N THR A 128 7.30 28.56 14.53
CA THR A 128 6.08 28.86 13.76
C THR A 128 4.84 28.41 14.53
N PHE A 129 3.81 29.25 14.54
CA PHE A 129 2.58 28.99 15.30
C PHE A 129 1.53 28.23 14.47
N TYR A 130 0.94 27.24 15.12
CA TYR A 130 -0.10 26.37 14.58
C TYR A 130 -1.35 26.37 15.45
N ARG A 131 -2.47 25.94 14.86
CA ARG A 131 -3.76 25.73 15.54
C ARG A 131 -4.35 24.38 15.17
N PHE A 132 -5.11 23.81 16.09
CA PHE A 132 -6.02 22.71 15.79
C PHE A 132 -7.26 23.21 15.04
N GLN A 133 -7.71 22.42 14.09
CA GLN A 133 -8.96 22.63 13.37
C GLN A 133 -10.16 22.14 14.18
N THR A 134 -11.29 22.82 14.03
CA THR A 134 -12.55 22.39 14.65
C THR A 134 -13.07 21.09 14.01
N PRO A 135 -13.62 20.14 14.79
CA PRO A 135 -14.19 18.90 14.25
C PRO A 135 -15.24 19.10 13.16
N TYR A 136 -15.91 20.25 13.14
CA TYR A 136 -16.84 20.59 12.07
C TYR A 136 -16.18 20.58 10.68
N PHE A 137 -14.95 21.06 10.58
CA PHE A 137 -14.20 21.14 9.33
C PHE A 137 -13.29 19.92 9.05
N TRP A 138 -13.40 18.85 9.85
CA TRP A 138 -12.62 17.64 9.59
C TRP A 138 -13.03 16.95 8.29
N PRO A 139 -12.07 16.35 7.56
CA PRO A 139 -12.33 15.73 6.26
C PRO A 139 -13.20 14.45 6.35
N SER A 140 -13.31 13.82 7.54
CA SER A 140 -14.24 12.70 7.77
C SER A 140 -15.71 13.06 7.59
N ASN A 141 -16.07 14.33 7.75
CA ASN A 141 -17.41 14.84 7.46
C ASN A 141 -17.74 14.84 5.96
N CYS A 142 -16.82 14.39 5.10
CA CYS A 142 -17.00 14.19 3.66
C CYS A 142 -17.47 15.46 2.96
N TRP A 143 -16.83 16.58 3.26
CA TRP A 143 -17.09 17.86 2.62
C TRP A 143 -16.87 17.79 1.11
N GLU A 144 -17.86 18.26 0.34
CA GLU A 144 -17.78 18.48 -1.10
C GLU A 144 -18.19 19.93 -1.39
N PRO A 145 -17.38 20.93 -0.96
CA PRO A 145 -17.79 22.33 -1.00
C PRO A 145 -17.89 22.84 -2.44
N GLU A 146 -19.00 23.52 -2.73
CA GLU A 146 -19.30 24.01 -4.06
C GLU A 146 -18.53 25.31 -4.38
N ASN A 147 -18.44 25.63 -5.67
CA ASN A 147 -17.86 26.90 -6.11
C ASN A 147 -18.65 28.12 -5.63
N THR A 148 -19.96 27.98 -5.38
CA THR A 148 -20.80 29.03 -4.80
C THR A 148 -20.37 29.38 -3.38
N ASP A 149 -20.09 28.37 -2.55
CA ASP A 149 -19.64 28.57 -1.17
C ASP A 149 -18.28 29.26 -1.13
N TYR A 150 -17.37 28.87 -2.03
CA TYR A 150 -16.05 29.49 -2.13
C TYR A 150 -16.15 30.96 -2.58
N ALA A 151 -17.06 31.27 -3.50
CA ALA A 151 -17.32 32.65 -3.93
C ALA A 151 -17.84 33.52 -2.78
N VAL A 152 -18.74 33.00 -1.95
CA VAL A 152 -19.24 33.68 -0.74
C VAL A 152 -18.09 33.93 0.24
N TYR A 153 -17.22 32.95 0.47
CA TYR A 153 -16.06 33.08 1.35
C TYR A 153 -15.09 34.17 0.88
N LEU A 154 -14.67 34.14 -0.38
CA LEU A 154 -13.76 35.13 -0.95
C LEU A 154 -14.38 36.53 -0.97
N CYS A 155 -15.66 36.64 -1.34
CA CYS A 155 -16.40 37.90 -1.29
C CYS A 155 -16.49 38.45 0.13
N LYS A 156 -16.79 37.60 1.13
CA LYS A 156 -16.81 37.99 2.54
C LYS A 156 -15.45 38.54 2.99
N ARG A 157 -14.32 37.97 2.54
CA ARG A 157 -12.97 38.43 2.89
C ARG A 157 -12.66 39.81 2.33
N THR A 158 -12.99 40.06 1.06
CA THR A 158 -12.74 41.38 0.44
C THR A 158 -13.53 42.50 1.13
N MET A 159 -14.70 42.20 1.69
CA MET A 159 -15.54 43.19 2.40
C MET A 159 -15.02 43.60 3.78
N GLN A 160 -14.03 42.91 4.35
CA GLN A 160 -13.60 43.17 5.74
C GLN A 160 -12.53 44.25 5.88
N ASN A 161 -11.92 44.73 4.79
CA ASN A 161 -10.91 45.79 4.76
C ASN A 161 -9.83 45.64 5.86
N LYS A 162 -9.25 44.44 5.98
CA LYS A 162 -8.18 44.12 6.93
C LYS A 162 -7.05 43.42 6.19
N THR A 163 -5.81 43.89 6.39
CA THR A 163 -4.62 43.34 5.73
C THR A 163 -4.46 41.83 5.93
N ARG A 164 -4.70 41.31 7.14
CA ARG A 164 -4.65 39.85 7.40
C ARG A 164 -5.67 39.00 6.63
N LEU A 165 -6.67 39.63 6.00
CA LEU A 165 -7.74 38.96 5.25
C LEU A 165 -7.69 39.32 3.75
N GLU A 166 -6.71 40.12 3.33
CA GLU A 166 -6.47 40.41 1.91
C GLU A 166 -6.30 39.10 1.16
N LEU A 167 -6.84 39.05 -0.05
CA LEU A 167 -6.73 37.87 -0.88
C LEU A 167 -5.31 37.74 -1.39
N ALA A 168 -4.77 36.52 -1.34
CA ALA A 168 -3.56 36.22 -2.10
C ALA A 168 -3.84 36.29 -3.61
N ASP A 169 -2.80 36.43 -4.43
CA ASP A 169 -2.95 36.59 -5.89
C ASP A 169 -3.79 35.45 -6.52
N TYR A 170 -3.51 34.20 -6.14
CA TYR A 170 -4.28 33.04 -6.64
C TYR A 170 -5.75 33.06 -6.18
N GLU A 171 -6.04 33.58 -4.98
CA GLU A 171 -7.40 33.74 -4.47
C GLU A 171 -8.14 34.86 -5.23
N ALA A 172 -7.46 35.95 -5.54
CA ALA A 172 -8.00 37.05 -6.35
C ALA A 172 -8.31 36.60 -7.78
N GLU A 173 -7.42 35.81 -8.41
CA GLU A 173 -7.69 35.18 -9.70
C GLU A 173 -8.88 34.24 -9.65
N ASN A 174 -8.98 33.42 -8.60
CA ASN A 174 -10.13 32.53 -8.40
C ASN A 174 -11.42 33.32 -8.23
N LEU A 175 -11.41 34.40 -7.44
CA LEU A 175 -12.56 35.29 -7.29
C LEU A 175 -13.01 35.87 -8.64
N ALA A 176 -12.07 36.35 -9.46
CA ALA A 176 -12.38 36.87 -10.79
C ALA A 176 -13.02 35.82 -11.71
N LYS A 177 -12.52 34.58 -11.68
CA LYS A 177 -13.11 33.43 -12.42
C LYS A 177 -14.54 33.14 -11.92
N LEU A 178 -14.75 33.11 -10.61
CA LEU A 178 -16.06 32.86 -9.99
C LEU A 178 -17.06 33.99 -10.30
N GLN A 179 -16.64 35.25 -10.29
CA GLN A 179 -17.46 36.40 -10.67
C GLN A 179 -17.94 36.30 -12.12
N LYS A 180 -17.05 35.89 -13.03
CA LYS A 180 -17.41 35.65 -14.43
C LYS A 180 -18.42 34.50 -14.55
N MET A 181 -18.17 33.39 -13.87
CA MET A 181 -19.01 32.18 -13.90
C MET A 181 -20.40 32.43 -13.29
N PHE A 182 -20.50 33.19 -12.22
CA PHE A 182 -21.73 33.46 -11.48
C PHE A 182 -22.28 34.87 -11.68
N SER A 183 -21.94 35.54 -12.79
CA SER A 183 -22.32 36.94 -13.06
C SER A 183 -23.81 37.25 -12.81
N ARG A 184 -24.72 36.36 -13.25
CA ARG A 184 -26.17 36.50 -13.06
C ARG A 184 -26.66 36.25 -11.64
N LYS A 185 -25.87 35.58 -10.80
CA LYS A 185 -26.20 35.24 -9.41
C LYS A 185 -25.33 36.01 -8.39
N TRP A 186 -24.48 36.92 -8.86
CA TRP A 186 -23.48 37.58 -8.03
C TRP A 186 -24.09 38.40 -6.90
N GLU A 187 -25.24 39.03 -7.14
CA GLU A 187 -25.96 39.79 -6.12
C GLU A 187 -26.40 38.90 -4.94
N PHE A 188 -26.85 37.67 -5.19
CA PHE A 188 -27.18 36.71 -4.14
C PHE A 188 -25.95 36.28 -3.33
N ILE A 189 -24.83 36.04 -4.02
CA ILE A 189 -23.54 35.71 -3.38
C ILE A 189 -23.10 36.86 -2.47
N PHE A 190 -23.19 38.10 -2.95
CA PHE A 190 -22.84 39.30 -2.20
C PHE A 190 -23.75 39.49 -0.97
N MET A 191 -25.08 39.36 -1.13
CA MET A 191 -26.02 39.44 -0.01
C MET A 191 -25.74 38.38 1.06
N GLN A 192 -25.41 37.15 0.65
CA GLN A 192 -25.05 36.08 1.57
C GLN A 192 -23.75 36.38 2.31
N ALA A 193 -22.71 36.86 1.60
CA ALA A 193 -21.45 37.27 2.20
C ALA A 193 -21.61 38.43 3.20
N GLU A 194 -22.44 39.42 2.86
CA GLU A 194 -22.75 40.55 3.73
C GLU A 194 -23.48 40.09 5.01
N SER A 195 -24.48 39.21 4.87
CA SER A 195 -25.21 38.64 6.00
C SER A 195 -24.28 37.89 6.96
N GLN A 196 -23.40 37.03 6.44
CA GLN A 196 -22.39 36.33 7.24
C GLN A 196 -21.41 37.30 7.92
N SER A 197 -20.98 38.36 7.23
CA SER A 197 -20.12 39.41 7.80
C SER A 197 -20.79 40.16 8.96
N LYS A 198 -22.09 40.47 8.83
CA LYS A 198 -22.90 41.07 9.91
C LYS A 198 -22.96 40.18 11.15
N VAL A 199 -23.13 38.87 10.97
CA VAL A 199 -23.11 37.90 12.08
C VAL A 199 -21.72 37.83 12.72
N ALA A 200 -20.65 37.75 11.92
CA ALA A 200 -19.28 37.68 12.42
C ALA A 200 -18.91 38.92 13.26
N LYS A 201 -19.39 40.11 12.89
CA LYS A 201 -19.17 41.37 13.63
C LYS A 201 -19.76 41.38 15.05
N LYS A 202 -20.72 40.50 15.36
CA LYS A 202 -21.31 40.37 16.70
C LYS A 202 -20.44 39.59 17.69
N ARG A 203 -19.47 38.80 17.22
CA ARG A 203 -18.57 37.98 18.06
C ARG A 203 -17.42 38.79 18.64
N ASP A 204 -16.77 38.29 19.68
CA ASP A 204 -15.56 38.93 20.23
C ASP A 204 -14.43 38.99 19.17
N LYS A 205 -13.55 39.99 19.29
CA LYS A 205 -12.45 40.21 18.34
C LYS A 205 -11.48 39.02 18.28
N LEU A 206 -11.15 38.41 19.42
CA LEU A 206 -10.21 37.28 19.45
C LEU A 206 -10.86 36.00 18.95
N GLU A 207 -12.11 35.76 19.35
CA GLU A 207 -12.90 34.63 18.87
C GLU A 207 -13.07 34.67 17.34
N ARG A 208 -13.43 35.84 16.80
CA ARG A 208 -13.55 36.05 15.35
C ARG A 208 -12.24 35.76 14.61
N LYS A 209 -11.08 36.15 15.18
CA LYS A 209 -9.77 35.84 14.56
C LYS A 209 -9.53 34.33 14.43
N VAL A 210 -9.90 33.55 15.45
CA VAL A 210 -9.75 32.10 15.44
C VAL A 210 -10.67 31.48 14.38
N LEU A 211 -11.94 31.87 14.39
CA LEU A 211 -12.93 31.37 13.43
C LEU A 211 -12.58 31.69 11.98
N ASP A 212 -12.14 32.92 11.70
CA ASP A 212 -11.68 33.33 10.36
C ASP A 212 -10.49 32.44 9.91
N SER A 213 -9.56 32.12 10.82
CA SER A 213 -8.39 31.28 10.51
C SER A 213 -8.76 29.80 10.30
N GLN A 214 -9.76 29.29 11.02
CA GLN A 214 -10.28 27.92 10.85
C GLN A 214 -11.00 27.75 9.52
N GLU A 215 -11.82 28.74 9.14
CA GLU A 215 -12.49 28.76 7.83
C GLU A 215 -11.46 28.91 6.69
N ARG A 216 -10.42 29.74 6.86
CA ARG A 216 -9.31 29.82 5.90
C ARG A 216 -8.65 28.45 5.70
N ALA A 217 -8.25 27.79 6.79
CA ALA A 217 -7.61 26.49 6.71
C ALA A 217 -8.49 25.41 6.08
N PHE A 218 -9.82 25.48 6.27
CA PHE A 218 -10.76 24.61 5.55
C PHE A 218 -10.66 24.80 4.02
N TRP A 219 -10.61 26.06 3.57
CA TRP A 219 -10.47 26.36 2.14
C TRP A 219 -9.06 26.04 1.62
N ASP A 220 -8.01 26.16 2.42
CA ASP A 220 -6.66 25.77 2.03
C ASP A 220 -6.55 24.27 1.74
N VAL A 221 -7.39 23.42 2.33
CA VAL A 221 -7.51 21.99 1.98
C VAL A 221 -8.27 21.79 0.66
N HIS A 222 -9.42 22.45 0.50
CA HIS A 222 -10.35 22.17 -0.60
C HIS A 222 -10.08 22.99 -1.88
N ARG A 223 -9.33 24.08 -1.75
CA ARG A 223 -8.89 24.99 -2.82
C ARG A 223 -7.42 25.36 -2.57
N PRO A 224 -6.51 24.36 -2.60
CA PRO A 224 -5.13 24.55 -2.20
C PRO A 224 -4.41 25.54 -3.12
N MET A 225 -3.38 26.17 -2.56
CA MET A 225 -2.47 27.04 -3.31
C MET A 225 -1.85 26.27 -4.50
N PRO A 226 -1.70 26.89 -5.69
CA PRO A 226 -1.11 26.22 -6.84
C PRO A 226 0.25 25.60 -6.52
N GLY A 227 0.45 24.35 -6.96
CA GLY A 227 1.66 23.56 -6.67
C GLY A 227 1.61 22.73 -5.39
N CYS A 228 0.62 22.93 -4.51
CA CYS A 228 0.38 22.06 -3.37
C CYS A 228 -0.40 20.81 -3.78
N VAL A 229 -0.14 19.70 -3.09
CA VAL A 229 -0.90 18.45 -3.29
C VAL A 229 -2.33 18.64 -2.80
N ASN A 230 -3.31 18.31 -3.65
CA ASN A 230 -4.71 18.29 -3.26
C ASN A 230 -5.05 16.99 -2.53
N THR A 231 -5.09 17.04 -1.20
CA THR A 231 -5.37 15.88 -0.33
C THR A 231 -6.81 15.38 -0.42
N THR A 232 -7.71 16.12 -1.07
CA THR A 232 -9.09 15.70 -1.31
C THR A 232 -9.25 14.81 -2.55
N GLU A 233 -8.21 14.67 -3.38
CA GLU A 233 -8.24 13.80 -4.55
C GLU A 233 -8.27 12.32 -4.17
N ILE A 234 -9.20 11.59 -4.76
CA ILE A 234 -9.41 10.16 -4.48
C ILE A 234 -9.04 9.35 -5.73
N ASP A 235 -8.27 8.28 -5.53
CA ASP A 235 -7.98 7.29 -6.58
C ASP A 235 -9.28 6.82 -7.26
N ILE A 236 -9.30 6.85 -8.59
CA ILE A 236 -10.47 6.50 -9.40
C ILE A 236 -11.05 5.11 -9.05
N LYS A 237 -10.20 4.11 -8.74
CA LYS A 237 -10.62 2.76 -8.32
C LYS A 237 -11.30 2.75 -6.95
N LYS A 238 -11.03 3.74 -6.10
CA LYS A 238 -11.71 3.93 -4.81
C LYS A 238 -13.00 4.74 -4.99
N ALA A 239 -13.01 5.73 -5.89
CA ALA A 239 -14.20 6.51 -6.20
C ALA A 239 -15.36 5.65 -6.75
N TYR A 240 -15.09 4.72 -7.67
CA TYR A 240 -16.09 3.78 -8.20
C TYR A 240 -16.69 2.82 -7.16
N ARG A 241 -15.97 2.54 -6.06
CA ARG A 241 -16.52 1.75 -4.96
C ARG A 241 -17.44 2.55 -4.04
N ARG A 242 -17.22 3.88 -3.98
CA ARG A 242 -18.00 4.83 -3.18
C ARG A 242 -19.35 5.15 -3.82
N GLY A 243 -19.35 5.30 -5.14
CA GLY A 243 -20.56 5.37 -5.94
C GLY A 243 -20.94 3.98 -6.40
N GLY A 244 -21.79 3.27 -5.65
CA GLY A 244 -22.55 2.14 -6.19
C GLY A 244 -23.44 2.62 -7.35
N SER A 245 -22.83 2.93 -8.48
CA SER A 245 -23.50 3.29 -9.71
C SER A 245 -23.87 2.01 -10.43
N SER A 246 -25.17 1.90 -10.60
CA SER A 246 -25.96 0.96 -11.37
C SER A 246 -25.61 0.84 -12.86
N HIS A 247 -24.52 1.42 -13.36
CA HIS A 247 -24.08 1.30 -14.75
C HIS A 247 -22.56 1.13 -14.83
N GLY A 248 -22.12 -0.12 -14.85
CA GLY A 248 -20.72 -0.47 -15.00
C GLY A 248 -20.54 -1.97 -14.79
N THR A 249 -20.63 -2.75 -15.86
CA THR A 249 -20.21 -4.15 -15.90
C THR A 249 -18.71 -4.25 -15.62
N GLY A 250 -18.37 -4.32 -14.34
CA GLY A 250 -17.03 -4.61 -13.82
C GLY A 250 -17.14 -5.74 -12.81
N SER A 251 -17.18 -6.97 -13.31
CA SER A 251 -17.17 -8.18 -12.50
C SER A 251 -15.86 -8.31 -11.74
N ALA A 252 -15.92 -8.26 -10.40
CA ALA A 252 -15.03 -9.03 -9.53
C ALA A 252 -15.58 -9.06 -8.11
N GLY A 253 -16.42 -10.06 -7.82
CA GLY A 253 -16.44 -10.66 -6.48
C GLY A 253 -17.44 -10.14 -5.47
N ALA A 254 -18.71 -9.95 -5.82
CA ALA A 254 -19.86 -10.15 -4.92
C ALA A 254 -21.17 -9.70 -5.60
N SER A 255 -21.58 -10.33 -6.70
CA SER A 255 -23.02 -10.55 -6.81
C SER A 255 -23.34 -11.60 -5.76
N LEU A 256 -23.71 -11.15 -4.55
CA LEU A 256 -24.39 -12.01 -3.59
C LEU A 256 -25.56 -12.61 -4.36
N ALA A 257 -25.46 -13.91 -4.68
CA ALA A 257 -26.51 -14.65 -5.35
C ALA A 257 -27.79 -14.36 -4.55
N LYS A 258 -28.79 -13.71 -5.13
CA LYS A 258 -30.00 -13.29 -4.39
C LYS A 258 -30.72 -14.49 -3.73
N ASN A 259 -30.37 -15.71 -4.11
CA ASN A 259 -30.84 -16.98 -3.55
C ASN A 259 -30.00 -17.42 -2.33
N PRO A 260 -30.56 -17.38 -1.10
CA PRO A 260 -29.86 -17.81 0.12
C PRO A 260 -29.41 -19.28 0.10
N VAL A 261 -30.14 -20.16 -0.59
CA VAL A 261 -29.84 -21.60 -0.66
C VAL A 261 -28.58 -21.85 -1.50
N GLU A 262 -28.44 -21.18 -2.64
CA GLU A 262 -27.22 -21.24 -3.46
C GLU A 262 -26.00 -20.70 -2.72
N GLN A 263 -26.17 -19.61 -1.96
CA GLN A 263 -25.09 -19.05 -1.14
C GLN A 263 -24.61 -20.06 -0.10
N LEU A 264 -25.54 -20.65 0.67
CA LEU A 264 -25.22 -21.65 1.68
C LEU A 264 -24.56 -22.88 1.04
N THR A 265 -25.07 -23.34 -0.10
CA THR A 265 -24.52 -24.48 -0.84
C THR A 265 -23.08 -24.22 -1.27
N ARG A 266 -22.79 -23.03 -1.83
CA ARG A 266 -21.44 -22.62 -2.20
C ARG A 266 -20.51 -22.53 -0.99
N ILE A 267 -20.99 -21.99 0.13
CA ILE A 267 -20.21 -21.89 1.38
C ILE A 267 -19.88 -23.29 1.90
N ILE A 268 -20.85 -24.21 1.91
CA ILE A 268 -20.64 -25.59 2.33
C ILE A 268 -19.59 -26.28 1.43
N ALA A 269 -19.72 -26.16 0.11
CA ALA A 269 -18.77 -26.72 -0.84
C ALA A 269 -17.35 -26.16 -0.61
N LEU A 270 -17.21 -24.85 -0.45
CA LEU A 270 -15.93 -24.20 -0.18
C LEU A 270 -15.32 -24.62 1.16
N ARG A 271 -16.14 -24.82 2.20
CA ARG A 271 -15.69 -25.32 3.50
C ARG A 271 -15.23 -26.77 3.43
N LYS A 272 -15.96 -27.64 2.72
CA LYS A 272 -15.55 -29.03 2.48
C LYS A 272 -14.19 -29.09 1.76
N GLN A 273 -14.02 -28.30 0.71
CA GLN A 273 -12.75 -28.18 -0.01
C GLN A 273 -11.60 -27.70 0.91
N LYS A 274 -11.87 -26.76 1.82
CA LYS A 274 -10.88 -26.30 2.81
C LYS A 274 -10.51 -27.38 3.82
N LEU A 275 -11.44 -28.22 4.23
CA LEU A 275 -11.20 -29.34 5.16
C LEU A 275 -10.34 -30.45 4.52
N GLU A 276 -10.50 -30.67 3.21
CA GLU A 276 -9.70 -31.66 2.47
C GLU A 276 -8.25 -31.20 2.24
N ARG A 277 -7.98 -29.90 2.34
CA ARG A 277 -6.63 -29.35 2.17
C ARG A 277 -5.74 -29.76 3.35
N ARG A 278 -4.75 -30.61 3.07
CA ARG A 278 -3.69 -30.93 4.03
C ARG A 278 -2.94 -29.65 4.43
N THR A 279 -2.78 -29.46 5.74
CA THR A 279 -2.03 -28.36 6.33
C THR A 279 -0.80 -28.87 7.05
N ILE A 280 0.20 -28.02 7.21
CA ILE A 280 1.39 -28.30 8.01
C ILE A 280 1.34 -27.47 9.29
N LYS A 281 2.00 -27.94 10.35
CA LYS A 281 2.13 -27.20 11.61
C LYS A 281 2.84 -25.87 11.36
N VAL A 282 2.40 -24.81 12.04
CA VAL A 282 3.02 -23.47 11.94
C VAL A 282 4.51 -23.52 12.26
N SER A 283 4.92 -24.28 13.28
CA SER A 283 6.34 -24.46 13.61
C SER A 283 7.15 -25.03 12.45
N LYS A 284 6.62 -26.05 11.74
CA LYS A 284 7.28 -26.63 10.56
C LYS A 284 7.30 -25.70 9.36
N ALA A 285 6.25 -24.91 9.17
CA ALA A 285 6.25 -23.87 8.14
C ALA A 285 7.30 -22.79 8.44
N ALA A 286 7.37 -22.33 9.69
CA ALA A 286 8.34 -21.33 10.13
C ALA A 286 9.79 -21.84 10.01
N GLU A 287 10.08 -23.05 10.50
CA GLU A 287 11.39 -23.70 10.34
C GLU A 287 11.81 -23.76 8.87
N ALA A 288 10.89 -24.13 7.96
CA ALA A 288 11.18 -24.20 6.53
C ALA A 288 11.44 -22.83 5.90
N LEU A 289 10.71 -21.78 6.31
CA LEU A 289 10.91 -20.42 5.82
C LEU A 289 12.24 -19.83 6.32
N VAL A 290 12.60 -20.07 7.59
CA VAL A 290 13.89 -19.64 8.14
C VAL A 290 15.03 -20.37 7.43
N ALA A 291 14.94 -21.69 7.25
CA ALA A 291 15.96 -22.44 6.52
C ALA A 291 16.11 -21.98 5.07
N TYR A 292 15.00 -21.64 4.40
CA TYR A 292 15.04 -21.04 3.06
C TYR A 292 15.74 -19.67 3.08
N TYR A 293 15.44 -18.81 4.05
CA TYR A 293 16.15 -17.54 4.22
C TYR A 293 17.66 -17.76 4.43
N ASP A 294 18.05 -18.63 5.36
CA ASP A 294 19.46 -18.89 5.68
C ASP A 294 20.24 -19.41 4.47
N GLN A 295 19.57 -20.21 3.63
CA GLN A 295 20.15 -20.75 2.40
C GLN A 295 20.34 -19.68 1.32
N TYR A 296 19.48 -18.67 1.25
CA TYR A 296 19.46 -17.67 0.16
C TYR A 296 19.96 -16.28 0.58
N ASN A 297 20.21 -16.01 1.86
CA ASN A 297 20.60 -14.68 2.32
C ASN A 297 21.92 -14.17 1.70
N GLU A 298 22.87 -15.07 1.38
CA GLU A 298 24.11 -14.69 0.69
C GLU A 298 23.79 -14.20 -0.73
N PHE A 299 22.65 -14.62 -1.29
CA PHE A 299 22.17 -14.27 -2.62
C PHE A 299 21.40 -12.96 -2.71
N ASP A 300 21.01 -12.37 -1.58
CA ASP A 300 20.24 -11.13 -1.50
C ASP A 300 21.17 -9.93 -1.30
N TYR A 301 21.30 -9.10 -2.32
CA TYR A 301 22.19 -7.94 -2.30
C TYR A 301 21.69 -6.75 -1.49
N PHE A 302 20.45 -6.80 -0.95
CA PHE A 302 20.00 -5.85 0.07
C PHE A 302 20.50 -6.21 1.46
N ILE A 303 20.82 -7.49 1.71
CA ILE A 303 21.22 -8.01 3.02
C ILE A 303 22.73 -8.26 3.05
N THR A 304 23.25 -8.96 2.05
CA THR A 304 24.65 -9.36 1.94
C THR A 304 25.30 -8.64 0.78
N SER A 305 26.35 -7.85 1.04
CA SER A 305 27.05 -7.14 -0.03
C SER A 305 27.65 -8.12 -1.06
N PRO A 306 27.49 -7.86 -2.36
CA PRO A 306 28.15 -8.63 -3.41
C PRO A 306 29.68 -8.56 -3.31
N GLU A 307 30.37 -9.58 -3.83
CA GLU A 307 31.84 -9.55 -3.97
C GLU A 307 32.31 -8.48 -4.95
N LEU A 308 31.53 -8.26 -6.02
CA LEU A 308 31.73 -7.17 -6.98
C LEU A 308 30.88 -5.95 -6.58
N PRO A 309 31.29 -4.72 -6.93
CA PRO A 309 30.51 -3.53 -6.62
C PRO A 309 29.06 -3.62 -7.12
N ASN A 310 28.10 -3.25 -6.28
CA ASN A 310 26.70 -3.20 -6.68
C ASN A 310 26.52 -2.14 -7.78
N PRO A 311 26.00 -2.49 -8.97
CA PRO A 311 25.84 -1.54 -10.08
C PRO A 311 25.00 -0.32 -9.72
N TRP A 312 24.01 -0.47 -8.84
CA TRP A 312 23.13 0.63 -8.41
C TRP A 312 23.80 1.62 -7.45
N GLN A 313 24.96 1.27 -6.89
CA GLN A 313 25.70 2.13 -5.97
C GLN A 313 26.95 2.74 -6.60
N THR A 314 27.47 2.11 -7.64
CA THR A 314 28.81 2.43 -8.19
C THR A 314 28.79 2.71 -9.69
N ASP A 315 27.63 2.58 -10.35
CA ASP A 315 27.45 2.70 -11.80
C ASP A 315 28.37 1.80 -12.64
N SER A 316 28.96 0.77 -12.03
CA SER A 316 29.76 -0.25 -12.70
C SER A 316 28.91 -1.47 -13.06
N THR A 317 28.91 -1.89 -14.33
CA THR A 317 28.16 -3.06 -14.81
C THR A 317 28.91 -4.38 -14.66
N GLU A 318 30.13 -4.35 -14.13
CA GLU A 318 31.04 -5.51 -14.05
C GLU A 318 30.39 -6.75 -13.42
N MET A 319 29.58 -6.54 -12.38
CA MET A 319 28.82 -7.60 -11.73
C MET A 319 27.81 -8.28 -12.69
N TRP A 320 27.04 -7.49 -13.46
CA TRP A 320 26.09 -8.03 -14.44
C TRP A 320 26.80 -8.71 -15.62
N ASP A 321 27.93 -8.15 -16.06
CA ASP A 321 28.69 -8.70 -17.17
C ASP A 321 29.32 -10.05 -16.79
N THR A 322 29.78 -10.19 -15.55
CA THR A 322 30.26 -11.45 -14.99
C THR A 322 29.16 -12.51 -14.91
N GLU A 323 27.95 -12.14 -14.47
CA GLU A 323 26.81 -13.06 -14.40
C GLU A 323 26.30 -13.51 -15.79
N LYS A 324 26.49 -12.70 -16.82
CA LYS A 324 26.16 -13.06 -18.22
C LYS A 324 27.20 -13.97 -18.87
N ASN A 325 28.44 -13.93 -18.41
CA ASN A 325 29.54 -14.66 -19.03
C ASN A 325 29.38 -16.18 -18.83
N SER A 326 29.27 -16.93 -19.93
CA SER A 326 29.13 -18.38 -19.91
C SER A 326 30.45 -19.15 -19.78
N LYS A 327 31.59 -18.48 -20.02
CA LYS A 327 32.92 -19.12 -20.00
C LYS A 327 33.46 -19.30 -18.59
N GLU A 328 33.11 -18.42 -17.67
CA GLU A 328 33.58 -18.47 -16.28
C GLU A 328 32.40 -18.25 -15.33
N VAL A 329 31.88 -19.35 -14.79
CA VAL A 329 30.73 -19.32 -13.88
C VAL A 329 31.22 -19.11 -12.45
N PRO A 330 30.75 -18.07 -11.73
CA PRO A 330 31.15 -17.84 -10.34
C PRO A 330 30.82 -19.03 -9.44
N VAL A 331 31.70 -19.36 -8.48
CA VAL A 331 31.50 -20.45 -7.50
C VAL A 331 30.13 -20.33 -6.83
N ARG A 332 29.78 -19.11 -6.42
CA ARG A 332 28.52 -18.77 -5.77
C ARG A 332 27.30 -19.20 -6.60
N ARG A 333 27.30 -18.91 -7.90
CA ARG A 333 26.24 -19.33 -8.83
C ARG A 333 26.16 -20.86 -8.95
N VAL A 334 27.31 -21.54 -9.02
CA VAL A 334 27.38 -23.02 -9.05
C VAL A 334 26.88 -23.67 -7.74
N LYS A 335 27.16 -23.08 -6.57
CA LYS A 335 26.65 -23.56 -5.27
C LYS A 335 25.12 -23.54 -5.25
N ARG A 336 24.51 -22.50 -5.83
CA ARG A 336 23.05 -22.35 -5.89
C ARG A 336 22.36 -23.49 -6.63
N TRP A 337 23.02 -24.09 -7.62
CA TRP A 337 22.50 -25.26 -8.33
C TRP A 337 22.22 -26.44 -7.42
N ALA A 338 22.92 -26.56 -6.28
CA ALA A 338 22.73 -27.65 -5.33
C ALA A 338 21.53 -27.45 -4.39
N PHE A 339 20.94 -26.25 -4.35
CA PHE A 339 19.83 -25.96 -3.45
C PHE A 339 18.56 -26.72 -3.85
N SER A 340 18.30 -26.81 -5.16
CA SER A 340 17.22 -27.65 -5.69
C SER A 340 17.39 -27.88 -7.18
N LEU A 341 16.78 -28.96 -7.70
CA LEU A 341 16.69 -29.19 -9.14
C LEU A 341 16.12 -27.97 -9.89
N ARG A 342 15.19 -27.22 -9.28
CA ARG A 342 14.65 -25.99 -9.87
C ARG A 342 15.71 -24.91 -10.06
N GLU A 343 16.63 -24.73 -9.11
CA GLU A 343 17.72 -23.75 -9.25
C GLU A 343 18.66 -24.16 -10.40
N LEU A 344 19.02 -25.44 -10.45
CA LEU A 344 19.83 -25.99 -11.55
C LEU A 344 19.15 -25.80 -12.90
N LEU A 345 17.87 -26.16 -13.02
CA LEU A 345 17.12 -26.07 -14.26
C LEU A 345 16.76 -24.65 -14.66
N ASN A 346 16.71 -23.67 -13.75
CA ASN A 346 16.49 -22.26 -14.08
C ASN A 346 17.75 -21.57 -14.59
N ASP A 347 18.92 -22.08 -14.24
CA ASP A 347 20.20 -21.60 -14.76
C ASP A 347 20.47 -22.19 -16.14
N ALA A 348 20.76 -21.34 -17.14
CA ALA A 348 21.02 -21.81 -18.50
C ALA A 348 22.24 -22.75 -18.58
N ILE A 349 23.31 -22.45 -17.84
CA ILE A 349 24.54 -23.25 -17.85
C ILE A 349 24.35 -24.49 -16.99
N GLY A 350 23.67 -24.34 -15.84
CA GLY A 350 23.32 -25.46 -14.97
C GLY A 350 22.48 -26.51 -15.71
N ARG A 351 21.46 -26.06 -16.44
CA ARG A 351 20.61 -26.89 -17.30
C ARG A 351 21.42 -27.57 -18.41
N GLU A 352 22.25 -26.83 -19.15
CA GLU A 352 23.11 -27.43 -20.19
C GLU A 352 24.03 -28.53 -19.64
N GLN A 353 24.63 -28.31 -18.47
CA GLN A 353 25.46 -29.32 -17.80
C GLN A 353 24.66 -30.54 -17.37
N PHE A 354 23.45 -30.32 -16.85
CA PHE A 354 22.57 -31.41 -16.46
C PHE A 354 22.12 -32.23 -17.66
N THR A 355 21.81 -31.59 -18.80
CA THR A 355 21.52 -32.28 -20.06
C THR A 355 22.67 -33.19 -20.49
N LYS A 356 23.90 -32.68 -20.52
CA LYS A 356 25.10 -33.47 -20.86
C LYS A 356 25.32 -34.64 -19.91
N PHE A 357 25.05 -34.45 -18.63
CA PHE A 357 25.13 -35.51 -17.62
C PHE A 357 24.10 -36.62 -17.91
N LEU A 358 22.85 -36.25 -18.20
CA LEU A 358 21.79 -37.22 -18.52
C LEU A 358 22.05 -37.96 -19.84
N GLU A 359 22.59 -37.29 -20.85
CA GLU A 359 23.00 -37.93 -22.12
C GLU A 359 24.05 -39.01 -21.90
N LYS A 360 25.04 -38.74 -21.04
CA LYS A 360 26.08 -39.73 -20.67
C LYS A 360 25.50 -40.96 -19.96
N GLU A 361 24.39 -40.80 -19.25
CA GLU A 361 23.70 -41.87 -18.56
C GLU A 361 22.50 -42.42 -19.34
N TYR A 362 22.33 -42.03 -20.62
CA TYR A 362 21.21 -42.45 -21.48
C TYR A 362 19.83 -42.22 -20.83
N SER A 363 19.65 -41.07 -20.19
CA SER A 363 18.41 -40.69 -19.47
C SER A 363 17.91 -39.26 -19.80
N GLY A 364 18.37 -38.70 -20.91
CA GLY A 364 18.07 -37.33 -21.35
C GLY A 364 16.61 -37.11 -21.79
N GLU A 365 15.89 -38.17 -22.15
CA GLU A 365 14.48 -38.13 -22.55
C GLU A 365 13.58 -37.53 -21.46
N ASN A 366 13.90 -37.77 -20.19
CA ASN A 366 13.15 -37.27 -19.04
C ASN A 366 13.18 -35.73 -18.96
N LEU A 367 14.37 -35.15 -19.12
CA LEU A 367 14.51 -33.69 -19.12
C LEU A 367 13.86 -33.09 -20.36
N LYS A 368 14.09 -33.69 -21.54
CA LYS A 368 13.53 -33.23 -22.81
C LYS A 368 12.00 -33.19 -22.78
N PHE A 369 11.35 -34.23 -22.24
CA PHE A 369 9.90 -34.24 -22.04
C PHE A 369 9.45 -33.13 -21.09
N TRP A 370 10.10 -33.01 -19.94
CA TRP A 370 9.73 -32.00 -18.95
C TRP A 370 9.83 -30.57 -19.51
N GLU A 371 10.90 -30.29 -20.25
CA GLU A 371 11.14 -29.01 -20.94
C GLU A 371 10.09 -28.76 -22.03
N SER A 372 9.80 -29.76 -22.86
CA SER A 372 8.75 -29.66 -23.89
C SER A 372 7.40 -29.30 -23.28
N VAL A 373 7.07 -29.85 -22.10
CA VAL A 373 5.85 -29.49 -21.37
C VAL A 373 5.90 -28.05 -20.83
N GLN A 374 7.05 -27.57 -20.34
CA GLN A 374 7.17 -26.17 -19.91
C GLN A 374 7.08 -25.19 -21.08
N GLU A 375 7.72 -25.50 -22.21
CA GLU A 375 7.66 -24.71 -23.43
C GLU A 375 6.24 -24.64 -23.98
N MET A 376 5.56 -25.79 -24.07
CA MET A 376 4.15 -25.88 -24.45
C MET A 376 3.29 -24.97 -23.57
N LYS A 377 3.52 -24.93 -22.26
CA LYS A 377 2.80 -24.05 -21.33
C LYS A 377 3.04 -22.56 -21.57
N ALA A 378 4.12 -22.18 -22.24
CA ALA A 378 4.41 -20.79 -22.60
C ALA A 378 3.88 -20.39 -23.99
N LEU A 379 3.43 -21.34 -24.82
CA LEU A 379 2.98 -21.06 -26.18
C LEU A 379 1.66 -20.26 -26.25
N PRO A 380 1.43 -19.48 -27.32
CA PRO A 380 0.13 -18.89 -27.63
C PRO A 380 -0.97 -19.95 -27.71
N GLN A 381 -2.21 -19.59 -27.37
CA GLN A 381 -3.33 -20.54 -27.33
C GLN A 381 -3.58 -21.26 -28.67
N SER A 382 -3.25 -20.63 -29.80
CA SER A 382 -3.36 -21.18 -31.15
C SER A 382 -2.47 -22.40 -31.40
N GLU A 383 -1.30 -22.48 -30.74
CA GLU A 383 -0.28 -23.51 -30.98
C GLU A 383 -0.37 -24.69 -30.00
N ILE A 384 -1.15 -24.54 -28.92
CA ILE A 384 -1.23 -25.52 -27.82
C ILE A 384 -1.68 -26.89 -28.32
N LYS A 385 -2.69 -26.94 -29.19
CA LYS A 385 -3.25 -28.21 -29.65
C LYS A 385 -2.22 -29.04 -30.41
N GLU A 386 -1.46 -28.40 -31.30
CA GLU A 386 -0.41 -29.06 -32.08
C GLU A 386 0.76 -29.50 -31.20
N ALA A 387 1.22 -28.62 -30.30
CA ALA A 387 2.28 -28.95 -29.36
C ALA A 387 1.91 -30.13 -28.45
N ILE A 388 0.66 -30.19 -27.97
CA ILE A 388 0.18 -31.33 -27.16
C ILE A 388 0.27 -32.64 -27.93
N GLN A 389 -0.17 -32.64 -29.19
CA GLN A 389 -0.11 -33.85 -30.02
C GLN A 389 1.33 -34.26 -30.29
N LYS A 390 2.23 -33.31 -30.58
CA LYS A 390 3.65 -33.60 -30.77
C LYS A 390 4.27 -34.24 -29.53
N ILE A 391 4.05 -33.66 -28.35
CA ILE A 391 4.57 -34.20 -27.08
C ILE A 391 4.01 -35.58 -26.77
N TRP A 392 2.71 -35.79 -27.01
CA TRP A 392 2.08 -37.10 -26.83
C TRP A 392 2.76 -38.16 -27.71
N GLN A 393 2.90 -37.89 -29.00
CA GLN A 393 3.49 -38.83 -29.95
C GLN A 393 4.98 -39.09 -29.70
N GLU A 394 5.73 -38.09 -29.24
CA GLU A 394 7.17 -38.19 -29.02
C GLU A 394 7.52 -38.98 -27.74
N PHE A 395 6.74 -38.84 -26.67
CA PHE A 395 7.14 -39.31 -25.33
C PHE A 395 6.18 -40.30 -24.62
N LEU A 396 4.87 -40.27 -24.92
CA LEU A 396 3.86 -40.99 -24.11
C LEU A 396 2.97 -41.96 -24.91
N ALA A 397 2.96 -41.86 -26.24
CA ALA A 397 2.25 -42.80 -27.10
C ALA A 397 2.83 -44.23 -26.96
N PRO A 398 2.04 -45.29 -27.21
CA PRO A 398 2.52 -46.67 -27.10
C PRO A 398 3.78 -46.97 -27.94
N GLU A 399 3.87 -46.34 -29.12
CA GLU A 399 4.99 -46.47 -30.05
C GLU A 399 5.88 -45.22 -30.07
N ALA A 400 5.95 -44.50 -28.94
CA ALA A 400 6.73 -43.28 -28.83
C ALA A 400 8.22 -43.54 -29.14
N PRO A 401 8.88 -42.72 -29.97
CA PRO A 401 10.29 -42.89 -30.30
C PRO A 401 11.24 -42.54 -29.14
N CYS A 402 10.77 -41.76 -28.14
CA CYS A 402 11.55 -41.37 -26.97
C CYS A 402 10.71 -41.55 -25.69
N PRO A 403 10.34 -42.79 -25.32
CA PRO A 403 9.41 -43.03 -24.22
C PRO A 403 10.02 -42.61 -22.87
N VAL A 404 9.26 -41.89 -22.05
CA VAL A 404 9.69 -41.48 -20.70
C VAL A 404 9.22 -42.45 -19.61
N ASN A 405 9.99 -42.52 -18.52
CA ASN A 405 9.64 -43.37 -17.37
C ASN A 405 8.55 -42.71 -16.50
N VAL A 406 7.30 -43.07 -16.76
CA VAL A 406 6.11 -42.56 -16.07
C VAL A 406 5.19 -43.73 -15.71
N ASP A 407 4.55 -43.68 -14.53
CA ASP A 407 3.60 -44.73 -14.13
C ASP A 407 2.37 -44.79 -15.05
N SER A 408 1.77 -45.98 -15.17
CA SER A 408 0.65 -46.24 -16.07
C SER A 408 -0.55 -45.33 -15.83
N LYS A 409 -0.82 -44.95 -14.57
CA LYS A 409 -1.96 -44.09 -14.21
C LYS A 409 -1.74 -42.66 -14.71
N SER A 410 -0.52 -42.15 -14.59
CA SER A 410 -0.15 -40.83 -15.09
C SER A 410 -0.22 -40.75 -16.63
N VAL A 411 0.16 -41.84 -17.33
CA VAL A 411 -0.01 -41.95 -18.80
C VAL A 411 -1.48 -42.00 -19.20
N GLU A 412 -2.30 -42.74 -18.47
CA GLU A 412 -3.76 -42.84 -18.71
C GLU A 412 -4.45 -41.49 -18.55
N LEU A 413 -4.16 -40.75 -17.47
CA LEU A 413 -4.70 -39.41 -17.26
C LEU A 413 -4.29 -38.44 -18.37
N ALA A 414 -3.04 -38.52 -18.83
CA ALA A 414 -2.59 -37.72 -19.97
C ALA A 414 -3.35 -38.09 -21.25
N ARG A 415 -3.57 -39.40 -21.51
CA ARG A 415 -4.35 -39.88 -22.66
C ARG A 415 -5.78 -39.36 -22.66
N GLU A 416 -6.46 -39.43 -21.52
CA GLU A 416 -7.82 -38.93 -21.35
C GLU A 416 -7.88 -37.41 -21.58
N ALA A 417 -6.91 -36.67 -21.04
CA ALA A 417 -6.84 -35.22 -21.21
C ALA A 417 -6.57 -34.82 -22.66
N VAL A 418 -5.70 -35.55 -23.36
CA VAL A 418 -5.39 -35.33 -24.78
C VAL A 418 -6.61 -35.58 -25.67
N ASN A 419 -7.40 -36.62 -25.35
CA ASN A 419 -8.57 -37.03 -26.10
C ASN A 419 -9.89 -36.41 -25.59
N SER A 420 -9.81 -35.43 -24.69
CA SER A 420 -10.98 -34.84 -24.05
C SER A 420 -11.97 -34.25 -25.09
N PRO A 421 -13.29 -34.47 -24.94
CA PRO A 421 -14.29 -33.92 -25.87
C PRO A 421 -14.31 -32.39 -25.96
N SER A 422 -13.89 -31.70 -24.89
CA SER A 422 -13.74 -30.24 -24.85
C SER A 422 -12.43 -29.74 -25.48
N GLY A 423 -11.61 -30.65 -26.02
CA GLY A 423 -10.26 -30.40 -26.50
C GLY A 423 -9.21 -30.43 -25.40
N PRO A 424 -7.95 -30.73 -25.74
CA PRO A 424 -6.85 -30.74 -24.79
C PRO A 424 -6.53 -29.33 -24.30
N ASN A 425 -6.15 -29.20 -23.03
CA ASN A 425 -5.81 -27.94 -22.40
C ASN A 425 -4.33 -27.89 -21.98
N ARG A 426 -3.86 -26.71 -21.58
CA ARG A 426 -2.45 -26.43 -21.26
C ARG A 426 -1.89 -27.27 -20.08
N TRP A 427 -2.73 -28.00 -19.36
CA TRP A 427 -2.40 -28.76 -18.16
C TRP A 427 -2.52 -30.29 -18.38
N CYS A 428 -2.70 -30.74 -19.63
CA CYS A 428 -2.86 -32.17 -19.98
C CYS A 428 -1.74 -33.08 -19.44
N PHE A 429 -0.51 -32.56 -19.34
CA PHE A 429 0.66 -33.33 -18.91
C PHE A 429 1.13 -33.01 -17.48
N ASP A 430 0.37 -32.26 -16.67
CA ASP A 430 0.83 -31.80 -15.35
C ASP A 430 1.21 -32.96 -14.42
N VAL A 431 0.41 -34.03 -14.42
CA VAL A 431 0.66 -35.21 -13.59
C VAL A 431 1.91 -35.94 -14.07
N ALA A 432 2.01 -36.23 -15.37
CA ALA A 432 3.16 -36.91 -15.97
C ALA A 432 4.46 -36.10 -15.81
N ALA A 433 4.45 -34.79 -16.11
CA ALA A 433 5.60 -33.91 -15.95
C ALA A 433 6.01 -33.77 -14.48
N SER A 434 5.05 -33.75 -13.54
CA SER A 434 5.36 -33.78 -12.11
C SER A 434 6.03 -35.08 -11.70
N HIS A 435 5.57 -36.22 -12.21
CA HIS A 435 6.22 -37.51 -11.98
C HIS A 435 7.68 -37.48 -12.45
N VAL A 436 7.91 -37.14 -13.72
CA VAL A 436 9.26 -37.11 -14.31
C VAL A 436 10.18 -36.13 -13.56
N TYR A 437 9.67 -34.97 -13.17
CA TYR A 437 10.44 -34.03 -12.35
C TYR A 437 10.86 -34.62 -11.00
N HIS A 438 9.96 -35.32 -10.30
CA HIS A 438 10.29 -35.96 -9.03
C HIS A 438 11.26 -37.13 -9.20
N LEU A 439 11.13 -37.90 -10.27
CA LEU A 439 12.07 -38.96 -10.64
C LEU A 439 13.49 -38.39 -10.85
N MET A 440 13.62 -37.35 -11.67
CA MET A 440 14.91 -36.66 -11.87
C MET A 440 15.44 -36.07 -10.56
N LYS A 441 14.56 -35.48 -9.73
CA LYS A 441 14.94 -34.86 -8.46
C LYS A 441 15.49 -35.86 -7.44
N SER A 442 14.88 -37.03 -7.32
CA SER A 442 15.28 -38.04 -6.33
C SER A 442 16.49 -38.87 -6.79
N ASP A 443 16.65 -39.07 -8.10
CA ASP A 443 17.70 -39.91 -8.66
C ASP A 443 18.78 -39.11 -9.43
N SER A 444 18.53 -38.75 -10.69
CA SER A 444 19.55 -38.18 -11.59
C SER A 444 20.19 -36.89 -11.05
N TYR A 445 19.42 -35.99 -10.45
CA TYR A 445 19.91 -34.76 -9.82
C TYR A 445 20.84 -35.06 -8.62
N SER A 446 20.45 -36.02 -7.78
CA SER A 446 21.27 -36.46 -6.64
C SER A 446 22.59 -37.09 -7.09
N ARG A 447 22.58 -37.84 -8.20
CA ARG A 447 23.79 -38.40 -8.81
C ARG A 447 24.65 -37.31 -9.48
N TYR A 448 24.03 -36.36 -10.18
CA TYR A 448 24.71 -35.20 -10.77
C TYR A 448 25.49 -34.41 -9.73
N LEU A 449 24.91 -34.05 -8.58
CA LEU A 449 25.62 -33.31 -7.52
C LEU A 449 26.80 -34.07 -6.91
N ARG A 450 26.84 -35.40 -7.05
CA ARG A 450 27.97 -36.25 -6.60
C ARG A 450 28.98 -36.54 -7.71
N SER A 451 28.65 -36.22 -8.96
CA SER A 451 29.47 -36.48 -10.14
C SER A 451 30.69 -35.55 -10.19
N ASP A 452 31.71 -35.98 -10.92
CA ASP A 452 32.88 -35.13 -11.17
C ASP A 452 32.54 -33.93 -12.06
N MET A 453 31.50 -34.02 -12.92
CA MET A 453 31.03 -32.90 -13.73
C MET A 453 30.62 -31.69 -12.88
N TYR A 454 29.85 -31.92 -11.80
CA TYR A 454 29.49 -30.84 -10.87
C TYR A 454 30.68 -30.37 -10.03
N LYS A 455 31.48 -31.30 -9.50
CA LYS A 455 32.64 -30.99 -8.67
C LYS A 455 33.70 -30.19 -9.43
N ASP A 456 33.88 -30.46 -10.72
CA ASP A 456 34.82 -29.74 -11.57
C ASP A 456 34.42 -28.28 -11.72
N TYR A 457 33.13 -27.96 -11.92
CA TYR A 457 32.66 -26.57 -11.88
C TYR A 457 32.88 -25.91 -10.51
N LEU A 458 32.60 -26.64 -9.43
CA LEU A 458 32.81 -26.14 -8.07
C LEU A 458 34.31 -25.88 -7.77
N ASN A 459 35.23 -26.66 -8.36
CA ASN A 459 36.66 -26.62 -8.10
C ASN A 459 37.45 -25.76 -9.12
N CYS A 460 37.06 -25.71 -10.39
CA CYS A 460 37.65 -24.83 -11.40
C CYS A 460 37.48 -23.36 -11.00
N SER A 461 36.34 -23.02 -10.39
CA SER A 461 36.11 -21.69 -9.82
C SER A 461 36.87 -21.44 -8.50
N ARG A 462 37.48 -22.46 -7.87
CA ARG A 462 38.37 -22.33 -6.68
C ARG A 462 39.88 -22.26 -7.02
N LYS A 463 40.32 -22.91 -8.10
CA LYS A 463 41.75 -23.04 -8.44
C LYS A 463 42.44 -21.71 -8.76
N LYS A 464 41.70 -20.65 -9.13
CA LYS A 464 42.27 -19.32 -9.41
C LYS A 464 42.61 -18.48 -8.17
N ILE A 465 42.14 -18.83 -6.97
CA ILE A 465 42.45 -18.07 -5.73
C ILE A 465 43.83 -18.45 -5.14
N LYS A 466 44.48 -19.54 -5.60
CA LYS A 466 45.72 -20.06 -4.99
C LYS A 466 47.02 -19.85 -5.78
N SER A 467 47.06 -19.02 -6.82
CA SER A 467 48.33 -18.77 -7.54
C SER A 467 48.63 -17.29 -7.72
N ILE A 468 49.15 -16.66 -6.67
CA ILE A 468 50.17 -15.61 -6.82
C ILE A 468 51.41 -16.10 -6.06
N PRO A 469 52.42 -16.67 -6.73
CA PRO A 469 53.74 -16.79 -6.12
C PRO A 469 54.34 -15.39 -6.06
N ASN A 470 54.80 -14.98 -4.87
CA ASN A 470 55.57 -13.77 -4.64
C ASN A 470 56.69 -13.64 -5.69
N LEU A 471 56.52 -12.69 -6.61
CA LEU A 471 57.47 -12.38 -7.68
C LEU A 471 58.17 -11.05 -7.38
N PHE A 472 58.74 -10.91 -6.18
CA PHE A 472 59.78 -9.92 -5.89
C PHE A 472 60.83 -10.55 -4.98
N GLY A 473 61.67 -11.39 -5.59
CA GLY A 473 62.98 -11.70 -5.05
C GLY A 473 63.94 -10.56 -5.37
N VAL A 474 64.11 -9.62 -4.44
CA VAL A 474 65.26 -8.71 -4.47
C VAL A 474 66.38 -9.37 -3.67
N LYS A 475 67.38 -9.89 -4.39
CA LYS A 475 68.70 -10.21 -3.82
C LYS A 475 69.59 -8.98 -3.98
N ARG A 476 70.02 -8.47 -2.82
CA ARG A 476 71.16 -7.58 -2.50
C ARG A 476 71.36 -6.33 -3.34
#